data_AF-A0A7S0N9H1-F1
#
_entry.id   AF-A0A7S0N9H1-F1
#
_cell.length_a   1.000
_cell.length_b   1.000
_cell.length_c   1.000
_cell.angle_alpha   90.00
_cell.angle_beta   90.00
_cell.angle_gamma   90.00
#
_symmetry.space_group_name_H-M   'P 1'
#
loop_
_entity.id
_entity.type
_entity.pdbx_description
1 polymer ?
#
loop_
_entity_poly.entity_id
_entity_poly.type
_entity_poly.pdbx_seq_one_letter_code
_entity_poly.pdbx_strand_id
1 'polypeptide(L)'
;KYEQLSSPIYKSRAEIISGECKAESCAEGIPGFWIQVMKQNGNIRENITERDEILLKFLTDVSSTTLAEDEGIGFRLDFYFKPNDFFTDAKLTKTYYMEDSDYHDIVRAEGTPINWKEGRNLTVRTIKKRQRKKNSHETRIVVKTEPCESFFNFFSPPVIPQAGEGAPVDPDELDQREDELEADLDLGLSFHEDLVPNAIKWFTGEEGDSSDGEESEDGDESGDGEGNDDDDDDDEKDA
;
A
#
# COMPACT_ATOMS: atom_id res chain seq x y z
N LYS A 1 -23.50 -4.71 14.28
CA LYS A 1 -24.54 -5.67 13.81
C LYS A 1 -24.21 -6.24 12.42
N TYR A 2 -23.93 -5.41 11.41
CA TYR A 2 -23.55 -5.87 10.06
C TYR A 2 -22.23 -6.64 10.04
N GLU A 3 -21.24 -6.22 10.83
CA GLU A 3 -19.95 -6.91 10.95
C GLU A 3 -20.06 -8.35 11.49
N GLN A 4 -20.97 -8.60 12.43
CA GLN A 4 -21.25 -9.96 12.93
C GLN A 4 -21.85 -10.86 11.85
N LEU A 5 -22.57 -10.29 10.88
CA LEU A 5 -23.10 -11.01 9.72
C LEU A 5 -22.02 -11.25 8.66
N SER A 6 -21.07 -10.32 8.48
CA SER A 6 -19.96 -10.45 7.53
C SER A 6 -18.80 -11.31 8.04
N SER A 7 -18.61 -11.42 9.37
CA SER A 7 -17.52 -12.17 9.99
C SER A 7 -17.45 -13.64 9.55
N PRO A 8 -18.55 -14.42 9.50
CA PRO A 8 -18.52 -15.78 8.96
C PRO A 8 -18.11 -15.85 7.48
N ILE A 9 -18.49 -14.84 6.68
CA ILE A 9 -18.16 -14.76 5.25
C ILE A 9 -16.66 -14.49 5.08
N TYR A 10 -16.11 -13.53 5.82
CA TYR A 10 -14.69 -13.21 5.77
C TYR A 10 -13.83 -14.36 6.29
N LYS A 11 -14.27 -15.07 7.33
CA LYS A 11 -13.58 -16.26 7.82
C LYS A 11 -13.58 -17.38 6.76
N SER A 12 -14.71 -17.63 6.13
CA SER A 12 -14.81 -18.62 5.03
C SER A 12 -13.88 -18.25 3.86
N ARG A 13 -13.85 -16.96 3.49
CA ARG A 13 -12.94 -16.43 2.47
C ARG A 13 -11.47 -16.69 2.85
N ALA A 14 -11.08 -16.38 4.08
CA ALA A 14 -9.72 -16.59 4.57
C ALA A 14 -9.32 -18.08 4.53
N GLU A 15 -10.21 -19.00 4.92
CA GLU A 15 -9.98 -20.46 4.85
C GLU A 15 -9.79 -20.93 3.40
N ILE A 16 -10.54 -20.37 2.43
CA ILE A 16 -10.40 -20.70 1.00
C ILE A 16 -9.09 -20.14 0.42
N ILE A 17 -8.77 -18.87 0.68
CA ILE A 17 -7.56 -18.22 0.15
C ILE A 17 -6.30 -18.88 0.72
N SER A 18 -6.30 -19.23 2.00
CA SER A 18 -5.14 -19.83 2.67
C SER A 18 -4.92 -21.30 2.32
N GLY A 19 -5.96 -21.99 1.81
CA GLY A 19 -5.95 -23.42 1.49
C GLY A 19 -6.30 -24.32 2.69
N GLU A 20 -6.82 -23.76 3.78
CA GLU A 20 -7.21 -24.50 4.99
C GLU A 20 -8.64 -25.08 4.91
N CYS A 21 -9.34 -24.87 3.79
CA CYS A 21 -10.71 -25.33 3.62
C CYS A 21 -10.81 -26.84 3.34
N LYS A 22 -11.83 -27.50 3.89
CA LYS A 22 -12.02 -28.98 3.85
C LYS A 22 -12.44 -29.53 2.47
N ALA A 23 -12.55 -28.69 1.45
CA ALA A 23 -12.95 -29.10 0.11
C ALA A 23 -11.74 -29.64 -0.68
N GLU A 24 -11.93 -30.71 -1.45
CA GLU A 24 -10.86 -31.35 -2.25
C GLU A 24 -10.23 -30.42 -3.30
N SER A 25 -10.90 -29.33 -3.68
CA SER A 25 -10.39 -28.30 -4.61
C SER A 25 -9.51 -27.23 -3.95
N CYS A 26 -9.26 -27.31 -2.64
CA CYS A 26 -8.62 -26.25 -1.83
C CYS A 26 -7.13 -26.48 -1.54
N ALA A 27 -6.54 -27.54 -2.10
CA ALA A 27 -5.28 -28.12 -1.61
C ALA A 27 -4.06 -27.18 -1.61
N GLU A 28 -4.10 -26.04 -2.30
CA GLU A 28 -2.97 -25.08 -2.38
C GLU A 28 -3.35 -23.61 -2.07
N GLY A 29 -4.62 -23.32 -1.75
CA GLY A 29 -5.11 -21.93 -1.60
C GLY A 29 -5.08 -21.14 -2.90
N ILE A 30 -5.21 -19.81 -2.83
CA ILE A 30 -5.05 -18.89 -3.98
C ILE A 30 -3.77 -18.07 -3.75
N PRO A 31 -2.63 -18.49 -4.31
CA PRO A 31 -1.36 -17.79 -4.12
C PRO A 31 -1.45 -16.35 -4.62
N GLY A 32 -1.01 -15.39 -3.80
CA GLY A 32 -0.93 -13.99 -4.19
C GLY A 32 -2.28 -13.27 -4.33
N PHE A 33 -3.38 -13.85 -3.84
CA PHE A 33 -4.71 -13.21 -3.87
C PHE A 33 -4.67 -11.75 -3.40
N TRP A 34 -4.13 -11.49 -2.19
CA TRP A 34 -4.15 -10.17 -1.60
C TRP A 34 -3.25 -9.17 -2.32
N ILE A 35 -2.05 -9.56 -2.74
CA ILE A 35 -1.19 -8.66 -3.52
C ILE A 35 -1.85 -8.32 -4.87
N GLN A 36 -2.53 -9.26 -5.52
CA GLN A 36 -3.26 -8.99 -6.75
C GLN A 36 -4.41 -8.00 -6.53
N VAL A 37 -5.19 -8.18 -5.47
CA VAL A 37 -6.30 -7.29 -5.09
C VAL A 37 -5.78 -5.90 -4.74
N MET A 38 -4.73 -5.81 -3.91
CA MET A 38 -4.08 -4.56 -3.52
C MET A 38 -3.52 -3.79 -4.72
N LYS A 39 -3.01 -4.48 -5.75
CA LYS A 39 -2.49 -3.84 -6.97
C LYS A 39 -3.56 -3.33 -7.92
N GLN A 40 -4.82 -3.77 -7.77
CA GLN A 40 -5.92 -3.29 -8.61
C GLN A 40 -6.55 -2.01 -8.04
N ASN A 41 -6.52 -1.83 -6.72
CA ASN A 41 -6.95 -0.58 -6.10
C ASN A 41 -5.86 0.50 -6.26
N GLY A 42 -6.16 1.60 -6.95
CA GLY A 42 -5.20 2.65 -7.32
C GLY A 42 -4.48 3.26 -6.11
N ASN A 43 -5.22 3.66 -5.08
CA ASN A 43 -4.66 4.28 -3.88
C ASN A 43 -3.68 3.33 -3.16
N ILE A 44 -4.07 2.06 -3.01
CA ILE A 44 -3.20 1.06 -2.37
C ILE A 44 -1.98 0.75 -3.24
N ARG A 45 -2.16 0.63 -4.56
CA ARG A 45 -1.10 0.33 -5.52
C ARG A 45 0.02 1.35 -5.49
N GLU A 46 -0.30 2.64 -5.40
CA GLU A 46 0.68 3.73 -5.38
C GLU A 46 1.64 3.65 -4.19
N ASN A 47 1.20 3.02 -3.09
CA ASN A 47 1.98 2.83 -1.87
C ASN A 47 2.85 1.55 -1.89
N ILE A 48 2.76 0.72 -2.93
CA ILE A 48 3.47 -0.57 -3.03
C ILE A 48 4.66 -0.46 -3.99
N THR A 49 5.87 -0.68 -3.47
CA THR A 49 7.07 -0.78 -4.31
C THR A 49 7.31 -2.22 -4.80
N GLU A 50 8.13 -2.38 -5.85
CA GLU A 50 8.51 -3.71 -6.36
C GLU A 50 9.13 -4.62 -5.30
N ARG A 51 9.83 -4.04 -4.31
CA ARG A 51 10.45 -4.80 -3.19
C ARG A 51 9.37 -5.32 -2.23
N ASP A 52 8.32 -4.55 -2.02
CA ASP A 52 7.21 -4.90 -1.14
C ASP A 52 6.39 -6.05 -1.73
N GLU A 53 6.23 -6.11 -3.07
CA GLU A 53 5.50 -7.19 -3.75
C GLU A 53 6.04 -8.59 -3.38
N ILE A 54 7.36 -8.71 -3.18
CA ILE A 54 8.00 -9.98 -2.83
C ILE A 54 7.53 -10.46 -1.44
N LEU A 55 7.39 -9.53 -0.49
CA LEU A 55 6.94 -9.82 0.87
C LEU A 55 5.41 -9.97 0.93
N LEU A 56 4.67 -9.16 0.18
CA LEU A 56 3.21 -9.22 0.12
C LEU A 56 2.69 -10.53 -0.50
N LYS A 57 3.51 -11.29 -1.23
CA LYS A 57 3.18 -12.68 -1.63
C LYS A 57 2.94 -13.62 -0.45
N PHE A 58 3.47 -13.30 0.73
CA PHE A 58 3.26 -14.08 1.96
C PHE A 58 2.02 -13.63 2.74
N LEU A 59 1.32 -12.57 2.31
CA LEU A 59 0.09 -12.09 2.92
C LEU A 59 -1.04 -13.08 2.62
N THR A 60 -1.62 -13.65 3.68
CA THR A 60 -2.68 -14.67 3.60
C THR A 60 -4.07 -14.11 3.84
N ASP A 61 -4.18 -13.14 4.74
CA ASP A 61 -5.46 -12.52 5.06
C ASP A 61 -5.28 -11.05 5.45
N VAL A 62 -6.31 -10.27 5.14
CA VAL A 62 -6.49 -8.91 5.65
C VAL A 62 -7.88 -8.84 6.23
N SER A 63 -7.96 -8.62 7.54
CA SER A 63 -9.23 -8.44 8.23
C SER A 63 -9.35 -7.02 8.73
N SER A 64 -10.56 -6.48 8.62
CA SER A 64 -10.89 -5.18 9.18
C SER A 64 -11.96 -5.36 10.24
N THR A 65 -11.78 -4.68 11.38
CA THR A 65 -12.76 -4.68 12.46
C THR A 65 -12.94 -3.29 13.06
N THR A 66 -14.17 -2.92 13.41
CA THR A 66 -14.41 -1.71 14.22
C THR A 66 -13.88 -1.95 15.65
N LEU A 67 -13.37 -0.90 16.29
CA LEU A 67 -12.94 -0.99 17.69
C LEU A 67 -14.13 -1.29 18.61
N ALA A 68 -13.84 -2.02 19.69
CA ALA A 68 -14.84 -2.28 20.72
C ALA A 68 -15.19 -0.99 21.47
N GLU A 69 -16.41 -0.89 22.00
CA GLU A 69 -16.89 0.32 22.70
C GLU A 69 -15.97 0.76 23.87
N ASP A 70 -15.25 -0.17 24.49
CA ASP A 70 -14.30 0.08 25.56
C ASP A 70 -12.89 0.50 25.08
N GLU A 71 -12.55 0.22 23.82
CA GLU A 71 -11.29 0.65 23.18
C GLU A 71 -11.41 2.06 22.58
N GLY A 72 -12.63 2.53 22.27
CA GLY A 72 -12.93 3.84 21.71
C GLY A 72 -13.59 3.77 20.34
N ILE A 73 -13.64 4.91 19.63
CA ILE A 73 -14.17 4.98 18.26
C ILE A 73 -13.00 4.84 17.28
N GLY A 74 -13.19 4.02 16.25
CA GLY A 74 -12.21 3.79 15.21
C GLY A 74 -12.25 2.37 14.66
N PHE A 75 -11.20 1.98 13.94
CA PHE A 75 -11.09 0.65 13.35
C PHE A 75 -9.67 0.10 13.39
N ARG A 76 -9.57 -1.21 13.21
CA ARG A 76 -8.32 -1.98 13.21
C ARG A 76 -8.24 -2.83 11.95
N LEU A 77 -7.08 -2.78 11.31
CA LEU A 77 -6.67 -3.64 10.22
C LEU A 77 -5.64 -4.64 10.73
N ASP A 78 -5.87 -5.92 10.47
CA ASP A 78 -4.98 -7.02 10.81
C ASP A 78 -4.54 -7.72 9.52
N PHE A 79 -3.23 -7.71 9.27
CA PHE A 79 -2.57 -8.32 8.12
C PHE A 79 -1.86 -9.59 8.56
N TYR A 80 -2.27 -10.75 8.05
CA TYR A 80 -1.75 -12.06 8.43
C TYR A 80 -0.75 -12.57 7.40
N PHE A 81 0.41 -13.01 7.86
CA PHE A 81 1.49 -13.47 7.00
C PHE A 81 1.89 -14.91 7.29
N LYS A 82 2.16 -15.67 6.23
CA LYS A 82 2.90 -16.93 6.32
C LYS A 82 4.35 -16.66 6.78
N PRO A 83 5.02 -17.66 7.38
CA PRO A 83 6.46 -17.59 7.64
C PRO A 83 7.22 -17.17 6.38
N ASN A 84 8.04 -16.12 6.49
CA ASN A 84 8.74 -15.50 5.39
C ASN A 84 10.17 -15.11 5.79
N ASP A 85 10.98 -14.66 4.82
CA ASP A 85 12.38 -14.33 5.02
C ASP A 85 12.66 -12.90 5.48
N PHE A 86 11.63 -12.07 5.68
CA PHE A 86 11.78 -10.64 5.92
C PHE A 86 11.60 -10.25 7.38
N PHE A 87 10.59 -10.79 8.06
CA PHE A 87 10.33 -10.55 9.48
C PHE A 87 9.86 -11.82 10.19
N THR A 88 9.70 -11.77 11.51
CA THR A 88 9.22 -12.91 12.33
C THR A 88 7.74 -12.84 12.70
N ASP A 89 7.12 -11.68 12.51
CA ASP A 89 5.70 -11.46 12.85
C ASP A 89 4.78 -12.34 12.00
N ALA A 90 3.78 -12.95 12.64
CA ALA A 90 2.72 -13.66 11.92
C ALA A 90 1.54 -12.73 11.59
N LYS A 91 1.46 -11.59 12.29
CA LYS A 91 0.40 -10.60 12.14
C LYS A 91 0.98 -9.20 12.33
N LEU A 92 0.65 -8.28 11.43
CA LEU A 92 0.88 -6.86 11.58
C LEU A 92 -0.46 -6.15 11.73
N THR A 93 -0.58 -5.31 12.73
CA THR A 93 -1.81 -4.58 13.06
C THR A 93 -1.61 -3.09 12.84
N LYS A 94 -2.61 -2.44 12.24
CA LYS A 94 -2.76 -0.98 12.16
C LYS A 94 -4.09 -0.59 12.78
N THR A 95 -4.09 0.38 13.68
CA THR A 95 -5.28 0.83 14.40
C THR A 95 -5.42 2.34 14.29
N TYR A 96 -6.62 2.78 13.98
CA TYR A 96 -7.00 4.18 13.92
C TYR A 96 -7.96 4.49 15.05
N TYR A 97 -7.70 5.58 15.76
CA TYR A 97 -8.57 6.12 16.81
C TYR A 97 -9.11 7.47 16.35
N MET A 98 -10.41 7.68 16.53
CA MET A 98 -11.17 8.79 15.95
C MET A 98 -12.02 9.48 17.00
N GLU A 99 -12.40 10.74 16.73
CA GLU A 99 -13.30 11.49 17.61
C GLU A 99 -14.75 11.04 17.45
N ASP A 100 -15.16 10.71 16.22
CA ASP A 100 -16.51 10.26 15.91
C ASP A 100 -16.55 9.10 14.89
N SER A 101 -17.76 8.61 14.62
CA SER A 101 -18.00 7.48 13.72
C SER A 101 -18.03 7.85 12.24
N ASP A 102 -17.90 9.14 11.92
CA ASP A 102 -18.05 9.64 10.55
C ASP A 102 -16.72 9.63 9.80
N TYR A 103 -15.65 9.10 10.42
CA TYR A 103 -14.31 8.91 9.85
C TYR A 103 -13.61 10.20 9.36
N HIS A 104 -14.09 11.38 9.79
CA HIS A 104 -13.53 12.67 9.38
C HIS A 104 -12.37 13.13 10.27
N ASP A 105 -12.44 12.87 11.58
CA ASP A 105 -11.47 13.41 12.55
C ASP A 105 -10.64 12.29 13.19
N ILE A 106 -9.41 12.11 12.68
CA ILE A 106 -8.41 11.19 13.26
C ILE A 106 -7.71 11.79 14.47
N VAL A 107 -7.74 11.07 15.59
CA VAL A 107 -7.03 11.46 16.82
C VAL A 107 -5.58 10.98 16.78
N ARG A 108 -5.39 9.71 16.39
CA ARG A 108 -4.07 9.06 16.32
C ARG A 108 -4.17 7.73 15.58
N ALA A 109 -3.04 7.30 15.02
CA ALA A 109 -2.87 5.96 14.48
C ALA A 109 -1.75 5.21 15.22
N GLU A 110 -1.90 3.89 15.33
CA GLU A 110 -0.91 2.99 15.90
C GLU A 110 -0.61 1.85 14.92
N GLY A 111 0.67 1.61 14.67
CA GLY A 111 1.12 0.48 13.85
C GLY A 111 2.00 -0.47 14.65
N THR A 112 1.96 -1.75 14.28
CA THR A 112 2.82 -2.77 14.89
C THR A 112 4.27 -2.57 14.48
N PRO A 113 5.22 -2.39 15.43
CA PRO A 113 6.63 -2.36 15.10
C PRO A 113 7.09 -3.69 14.49
N ILE A 114 7.61 -3.65 13.26
CA ILE A 114 7.96 -4.86 12.51
C ILE A 114 9.31 -5.41 12.99
N ASN A 115 9.33 -6.70 13.32
CA ASN A 115 10.53 -7.43 13.74
C ASN A 115 11.32 -7.92 12.51
N TRP A 116 11.93 -6.97 11.80
CA TRP A 116 12.75 -7.24 10.61
C TRP A 116 13.93 -8.15 10.91
N LYS A 117 14.15 -9.15 10.05
CA LYS A 117 15.36 -9.97 10.03
C LYS A 117 16.54 -9.15 9.52
N GLU A 118 17.75 -9.60 9.85
CA GLU A 118 18.99 -8.89 9.52
C GLU A 118 19.10 -8.61 8.02
N GLY A 119 19.26 -7.34 7.66
CA GLY A 119 19.43 -6.89 6.26
C GLY A 119 18.17 -7.01 5.39
N ARG A 120 17.00 -7.28 5.98
CA ARG A 120 15.73 -7.48 5.26
C ARG A 120 14.71 -6.36 5.45
N ASN A 121 15.07 -5.32 6.19
CA ASN A 121 14.21 -4.16 6.39
C ASN A 121 13.99 -3.41 5.06
N LEU A 122 12.73 -3.40 4.60
CA LEU A 122 12.33 -2.75 3.36
C LEU A 122 12.15 -1.23 3.49
N THR A 123 11.92 -0.73 4.71
CA THR A 123 11.69 0.69 5.00
C THR A 123 12.97 1.53 5.03
N VAL A 124 14.13 0.88 4.92
CA VAL A 124 15.43 1.56 4.88
C VAL A 124 16.29 1.06 3.73
N ARG A 125 17.09 1.96 3.16
CA ARG A 125 18.16 1.63 2.21
C ARG A 125 19.52 1.80 2.85
N THR A 126 20.44 0.90 2.50
CA THR A 126 21.81 0.90 3.04
C THR A 126 22.75 1.65 2.10
N ILE A 127 23.41 2.70 2.60
CA ILE A 127 24.35 3.53 1.88
C ILE A 127 25.77 3.34 2.44
N LYS A 128 26.72 2.98 1.57
CA LYS A 128 28.14 2.82 1.92
C LYS A 128 28.87 4.13 1.66
N LYS A 129 29.23 4.88 2.71
CA LYS A 129 30.05 6.09 2.59
C LYS A 129 31.52 5.76 2.90
N ARG A 130 32.42 6.05 1.96
CA ARG A 130 33.87 5.97 2.23
C ARG A 130 34.29 7.19 3.02
N GLN A 131 34.78 6.97 4.24
CA GLN A 131 35.33 7.99 5.09
C GLN A 131 36.85 7.86 5.13
N ARG A 132 37.55 8.94 4.77
CA ARG A 132 39.01 9.03 4.91
C ARG A 132 39.32 9.68 6.25
N LYS A 133 40.18 9.05 7.05
CA LYS A 133 40.59 9.62 8.34
C LYS A 133 41.48 10.84 8.06
N LYS A 134 41.18 12.00 8.68
CA LYS A 134 41.86 13.28 8.37
C LYS A 134 43.40 13.23 8.48
N ASN A 135 43.96 12.26 9.22
CA ASN A 135 45.41 12.12 9.46
C ASN A 135 45.98 10.73 9.07
N SER A 136 45.26 9.91 8.29
CA SER A 136 45.76 8.61 7.81
C SER A 136 45.35 8.37 6.36
N HIS A 137 46.21 7.68 5.59
CA HIS A 137 45.86 7.19 4.24
C HIS A 137 44.82 6.05 4.26
N GLU A 138 44.46 5.58 5.46
CA GLU A 138 43.47 4.53 5.66
C GLU A 138 42.04 5.04 5.40
N THR A 139 41.30 4.31 4.57
CA THR A 139 39.90 4.58 4.23
C THR A 139 39.01 3.52 4.89
N ARG A 140 38.02 3.94 5.67
CA ARG A 140 37.00 3.06 6.25
C ARG A 140 35.70 3.23 5.49
N ILE A 141 35.02 2.12 5.21
CA ILE A 141 33.64 2.16 4.70
C ILE A 141 32.70 2.20 5.90
N VAL A 142 31.92 3.27 6.02
CA VAL A 142 30.86 3.39 7.01
C VAL A 142 29.54 3.07 6.33
N VAL A 143 28.83 2.10 6.88
CA VAL A 143 27.49 1.70 6.43
C VAL A 143 26.48 2.53 7.21
N LYS A 144 25.66 3.32 6.51
CA LYS A 144 24.56 4.11 7.09
C LYS A 144 23.26 3.66 6.46
N THR A 145 22.20 3.56 7.23
CA THR A 145 20.83 3.35 6.74
C THR A 145 20.10 4.69 6.64
N GLU A 146 19.29 4.85 5.60
CA GLU A 146 18.40 6.01 5.42
C GLU A 146 16.99 5.49 5.09
N PRO A 147 15.92 6.13 5.57
CA PRO A 147 14.55 5.77 5.21
C PRO A 147 14.35 5.77 3.70
N CYS A 148 13.46 4.91 3.22
CA CYS A 148 13.03 4.86 1.83
C CYS A 148 11.56 4.46 1.73
N GLU A 149 10.97 4.71 0.57
CA GLU A 149 9.61 4.28 0.24
C GLU A 149 9.47 2.76 0.35
N SER A 150 8.40 2.37 1.04
CA SER A 150 7.94 1.00 1.24
C SER A 150 6.53 1.05 1.78
N PHE A 151 5.66 0.16 1.30
CA PHE A 151 4.32 -0.05 1.86
C PHE A 151 4.36 -0.26 3.38
N PHE A 152 5.40 -0.91 3.89
CA PHE A 152 5.52 -1.23 5.31
C PHE A 152 5.77 -0.02 6.21
N ASN A 153 6.01 1.17 5.65
CA ASN A 153 5.95 2.43 6.40
C ASN A 153 4.54 2.69 6.97
N PHE A 154 3.50 2.11 6.36
CA PHE A 154 2.12 2.15 6.86
C PHE A 154 1.96 1.66 8.30
N PHE A 155 2.84 0.78 8.79
CA PHE A 155 2.84 0.30 10.18
C PHE A 155 3.67 1.21 11.11
N SER A 156 4.12 2.36 10.64
CA SER A 156 4.84 3.37 11.41
C SER A 156 4.21 4.75 11.13
N PRO A 157 2.96 4.97 11.55
CA PRO A 157 2.21 6.17 11.20
C PRO A 157 2.86 7.44 11.77
N PRO A 158 2.59 8.60 11.16
CA PRO A 158 2.97 9.89 11.72
C PRO A 158 2.39 10.08 13.13
N VAL A 159 3.14 10.75 14.00
CA VAL A 159 2.73 11.05 15.37
C VAL A 159 2.57 12.55 15.52
N ILE A 160 1.36 13.00 15.86
CA ILE A 160 1.08 14.39 16.19
C ILE A 160 1.46 14.62 17.67
N PRO A 161 2.44 15.48 17.97
CA PRO A 161 2.78 15.84 19.34
C PRO A 161 1.59 16.53 20.02
N GLN A 162 1.20 16.07 21.21
CA GLN A 162 0.16 16.75 21.97
C GLN A 162 0.68 18.06 22.58
N ALA A 163 -0.22 19.04 22.72
CA ALA A 163 0.10 20.32 23.34
C ALA A 163 0.64 20.13 24.77
N GLY A 164 1.92 20.47 24.97
CA GLY A 164 2.59 20.36 26.27
C GLY A 164 3.52 19.15 26.43
N GLU A 165 3.59 18.25 25.44
CA GLU A 165 4.58 17.18 25.40
C GLU A 165 5.77 17.55 24.51
N GLY A 166 6.98 17.48 25.05
CA GLY A 166 8.22 17.69 24.30
C GLY A 166 8.56 19.16 24.00
N ALA A 167 9.46 19.35 23.04
CA ALA A 167 9.81 20.69 22.56
C ALA A 167 8.68 21.19 21.64
N PRO A 168 8.39 22.51 21.64
CA PRO A 168 7.45 23.07 20.68
C PRO A 168 7.93 22.74 19.27
N VAL A 169 7.06 22.09 18.51
CA VAL A 169 7.27 21.79 17.10
C VAL A 169 6.89 23.04 16.30
N ASP A 170 7.63 23.27 15.21
CA ASP A 170 7.32 24.37 14.31
C ASP A 170 5.93 24.18 13.69
N PRO A 171 5.10 25.24 13.56
CA PRO A 171 3.75 25.11 12.99
C PRO A 171 3.73 24.43 11.62
N ASP A 172 4.66 24.79 10.72
CA ASP A 172 4.71 24.20 9.37
C ASP A 172 5.04 22.69 9.44
N GLU A 173 5.82 22.27 10.44
CA GLU A 173 6.16 20.87 10.69
C GLU A 173 5.01 20.11 11.38
N LEU A 174 4.09 20.81 12.06
CA LEU A 174 2.86 20.23 12.59
C LEU A 174 1.85 20.02 11.46
N ASP A 175 1.57 21.05 10.65
CA ASP A 175 0.69 20.97 9.48
C ASP A 175 1.12 19.82 8.55
N GLN A 176 2.43 19.71 8.24
CA GLN A 176 2.93 18.61 7.41
C GLN A 176 2.64 17.21 8.02
N ARG A 177 2.76 17.07 9.35
CA ARG A 177 2.48 15.78 9.99
C ARG A 177 0.99 15.45 10.01
N GLU A 178 0.14 16.47 10.10
CA GLU A 178 -1.32 16.31 10.01
C GLU A 178 -1.70 15.85 8.60
N ASP A 179 -1.16 16.48 7.55
CA ASP A 179 -1.34 16.05 6.14
C ASP A 179 -0.87 14.60 5.93
N GLU A 180 0.31 14.24 6.47
CA GLU A 180 0.83 12.87 6.38
C GLU A 180 -0.07 11.86 7.11
N LEU A 181 -0.69 12.25 8.23
CA LEU A 181 -1.60 11.40 9.00
C LEU A 181 -2.95 11.23 8.29
N GLU A 182 -3.45 12.27 7.62
CA GLU A 182 -4.66 12.21 6.80
C GLU A 182 -4.46 11.29 5.59
N ALA A 183 -3.34 11.42 4.87
CA ALA A 183 -2.99 10.50 3.78
C ALA A 183 -2.85 9.05 4.27
N ASP A 184 -2.30 8.85 5.46
CA ASP A 184 -2.22 7.53 6.10
C ASP A 184 -3.61 6.98 6.46
N LEU A 185 -4.56 7.83 6.90
CA LEU A 185 -5.94 7.46 7.13
C LEU A 185 -6.66 7.06 5.83
N ASP A 186 -6.50 7.84 4.76
CA ASP A 186 -7.12 7.56 3.45
C ASP A 186 -6.73 6.19 2.92
N LEU A 187 -5.45 5.82 3.07
CA LEU A 187 -4.97 4.48 2.76
C LEU A 187 -5.63 3.43 3.67
N GLY A 188 -5.77 3.71 4.96
CA GLY A 188 -6.48 2.85 5.91
C GLY A 188 -7.96 2.64 5.57
N LEU A 189 -8.68 3.70 5.18
CA LEU A 189 -10.07 3.65 4.76
C LEU A 189 -10.24 2.87 3.46
N SER A 190 -9.28 2.96 2.53
CA SER A 190 -9.28 2.15 1.31
C SER A 190 -9.25 0.64 1.62
N PHE A 191 -8.56 0.21 2.69
CA PHE A 191 -8.68 -1.17 3.16
C PHE A 191 -10.01 -1.43 3.88
N HIS A 192 -10.43 -0.52 4.76
CA HIS A 192 -11.57 -0.70 5.65
C HIS A 192 -12.92 -0.77 4.91
N GLU A 193 -13.17 0.22 4.05
CA GLU A 193 -14.48 0.45 3.44
C GLU A 193 -14.61 -0.20 2.06
N ASP A 194 -13.50 -0.43 1.37
CA ASP A 194 -13.52 -0.93 -0.01
C ASP A 194 -12.81 -2.28 -0.19
N LEU A 195 -11.49 -2.34 -0.01
CA LEU A 195 -10.70 -3.52 -0.38
C LEU A 195 -11.15 -4.77 0.38
N VAL A 196 -11.27 -4.70 1.72
CA VAL A 196 -11.63 -5.86 2.54
C VAL A 196 -13.08 -6.30 2.28
N PRO A 197 -14.09 -5.40 2.24
CA PRO A 197 -15.46 -5.79 1.88
C PRO A 197 -15.60 -6.35 0.45
N ASN A 198 -14.89 -5.78 -0.53
CA ASN A 198 -15.03 -6.10 -1.95
C ASN A 198 -13.90 -6.99 -2.51
N ALA A 199 -13.07 -7.63 -1.68
CA ALA A 199 -11.84 -8.30 -2.12
C ALA A 199 -12.02 -9.31 -3.27
N ILE A 200 -13.16 -10.02 -3.32
CA ILE A 200 -13.44 -10.97 -4.41
C ILE A 200 -13.68 -10.23 -5.73
N LYS A 201 -14.44 -9.13 -5.72
CA LYS A 201 -14.70 -8.32 -6.91
C LYS A 201 -13.43 -7.64 -7.41
N TRP A 202 -12.62 -7.14 -6.49
CA TRP A 202 -11.27 -6.67 -6.82
C TRP A 202 -10.42 -7.80 -7.41
N PHE A 203 -10.53 -9.02 -6.93
CA PHE A 203 -9.76 -10.14 -7.49
C PHE A 203 -10.22 -10.52 -8.90
N THR A 204 -11.54 -10.53 -9.15
CA THR A 204 -12.15 -10.85 -10.45
C THR A 204 -12.06 -9.70 -11.46
N GLY A 205 -11.68 -8.50 -11.03
CA GLY A 205 -11.61 -7.30 -11.86
C GLY A 205 -12.97 -6.60 -12.05
N GLU A 206 -14.01 -7.00 -11.32
CA GLU A 206 -15.35 -6.39 -11.40
C GLU A 206 -15.42 -5.01 -10.73
N GLU A 207 -14.49 -4.72 -9.81
CA GLU A 207 -14.36 -3.42 -9.13
C GLU A 207 -13.13 -2.64 -9.63
N GLY A 208 -12.35 -3.23 -10.55
CA GLY A 208 -11.23 -2.55 -11.18
C GLY A 208 -11.71 -1.30 -11.91
N ASP A 209 -10.94 -0.21 -11.83
CA ASP A 209 -11.22 1.02 -12.57
C ASP A 209 -11.48 0.66 -14.03
N SER A 210 -12.72 0.79 -14.47
CA SER A 210 -13.15 0.45 -15.82
C SER A 210 -12.56 1.40 -16.88
N SER A 211 -11.58 2.22 -16.51
CA SER A 211 -10.86 3.16 -17.38
C SER A 211 -9.74 2.53 -18.22
N ASP A 212 -9.39 1.25 -18.03
CA ASP A 212 -8.45 0.51 -18.92
C ASP A 212 -9.17 -0.25 -20.06
N GLY A 213 -10.45 0.04 -20.28
CA GLY A 213 -11.15 -0.28 -21.52
C GLY A 213 -10.79 0.69 -22.64
N GLU A 214 -9.51 0.76 -23.03
CA GLU A 214 -9.18 1.32 -24.34
C GLU A 214 -9.78 0.39 -25.40
N GLU A 215 -10.94 0.81 -25.91
CA GLU A 215 -11.50 0.34 -27.16
C GLU A 215 -10.42 0.44 -28.25
N SER A 216 -9.74 -0.68 -28.53
CA SER A 216 -9.03 -0.83 -29.79
C SER A 216 -10.06 -1.01 -30.92
N GLU A 217 -10.86 0.01 -31.19
CA GLU A 217 -11.58 0.19 -32.45
C GLU A 217 -10.67 0.95 -33.43
N ASP A 218 -9.63 0.28 -33.94
CA ASP A 218 -9.01 0.68 -35.20
C ASP A 218 -9.14 -0.49 -36.18
N GLY A 219 -10.39 -0.79 -36.48
CA GLY A 219 -10.81 -1.72 -37.52
C GLY A 219 -11.40 -0.98 -38.70
N ASP A 220 -10.57 -0.77 -39.72
CA ASP A 220 -10.96 -0.70 -41.14
C ASP A 220 -11.74 0.56 -41.61
N GLU A 221 -11.01 1.62 -41.96
CA GLU A 221 -11.50 2.60 -42.94
C GLU A 221 -10.75 2.43 -44.27
N SER A 222 -11.33 1.55 -45.10
CA SER A 222 -11.51 1.69 -46.55
C SER A 222 -10.49 2.53 -47.31
N GLY A 223 -9.68 1.84 -48.11
CA GLY A 223 -9.05 2.44 -49.27
C GLY A 223 -10.12 2.87 -50.28
N ASP A 224 -10.18 4.17 -50.55
CA ASP A 224 -10.70 4.68 -51.81
C ASP A 224 -9.65 5.62 -52.42
N GLY A 225 -9.41 5.38 -53.71
CA GLY A 225 -8.42 6.11 -54.49
C GLY A 225 -9.00 7.36 -55.12
N GLU A 226 -8.12 8.00 -55.89
CA GLU A 226 -8.36 9.19 -56.74
C GLU A 226 -8.37 10.51 -55.96
N GLY A 227 -7.59 11.52 -56.31
CA GLY A 227 -6.67 11.74 -57.42
C GLY A 227 -6.44 13.25 -57.54
N ASN A 228 -5.26 13.65 -58.03
CA ASN A 228 -4.89 15.00 -58.50
C ASN A 228 -5.00 16.16 -57.48
N ASP A 229 -4.27 17.25 -57.56
CA ASP A 229 -3.25 17.76 -58.47
C ASP A 229 -2.59 18.94 -57.73
N ASP A 230 -1.35 19.21 -58.11
CA ASP A 230 -0.79 20.55 -58.30
C ASP A 230 -0.44 21.49 -57.11
N ASP A 231 0.85 21.84 -57.18
CA ASP A 231 1.40 23.19 -57.15
C ASP A 231 1.83 23.85 -55.83
N ASP A 232 3.16 23.91 -55.76
CA ASP A 232 3.97 25.14 -55.73
C ASP A 232 4.56 25.63 -54.40
N ASP A 233 5.89 25.75 -54.49
CA ASP A 233 6.77 26.79 -53.97
C ASP A 233 6.82 27.03 -52.45
N ASP A 234 7.95 26.68 -51.84
CA ASP A 234 8.89 27.73 -51.48
C ASP A 234 10.31 27.17 -51.27
N ASP A 235 11.19 27.59 -52.18
CA ASP A 235 12.61 27.27 -52.19
C ASP A 235 13.36 28.01 -51.08
N GLU A 236 14.47 27.40 -50.71
CA GLU A 236 15.30 27.74 -49.57
C GLU A 236 15.88 29.17 -49.56
N LYS A 237 16.01 29.63 -48.32
CA LYS A 237 17.03 30.55 -47.81
C LYS A 237 18.35 30.51 -48.58
N ASP A 238 18.88 31.68 -48.90
CA ASP A 238 20.32 31.93 -48.91
C ASP A 238 20.61 33.40 -48.54
N ALA A 239 21.13 33.61 -47.32
CA ALA A 239 22.10 34.63 -46.89
C ALA A 239 22.13 34.78 -45.36
#